data_AF-A0A1G5JKA7-F1
#
_entry.id   AF-A0A1G5JKA7-F1
#
_cell.length_a   1.000
_cell.length_b   1.000
_cell.length_c   1.000
_cell.angle_alpha   90.00
_cell.angle_beta   90.00
_cell.angle_gamma   90.00
#
_symmetry.space_group_name_H-M   'P 1'
#
loop_
_entity.id
_entity.type
_entity.pdbx_description
1 polymer ?
#
loop_
_entity_poly.entity_id
_entity_poly.type
_entity_poly.pdbx_seq_one_letter_code
_entity_poly.pdbx_strand_id
1 'polypeptide(L)'
;MEKEINIDEILDQVMRLEVGQPLDEAIGLEVFKLKKNNILLDVKDVFSGKVVGQSNWTTADGTPIFIPKFSTVPFVGCLMIEDLDAIITIERKKKGTYGAKFGGHEGSNVFIEAATFPEAIARAALFEAFFKKAKEDI
;
A
#
# COMPACT_ATOMS: atom_id res chain seq x y z
N MET A 1 -5.59 -22.66 -22.18
CA MET A 1 -6.49 -21.60 -21.70
C MET A 1 -5.56 -20.57 -21.08
N GLU A 2 -5.28 -19.48 -21.79
CA GLU A 2 -4.44 -18.41 -21.25
C GLU A 2 -5.16 -17.84 -20.03
N LYS A 3 -4.48 -17.77 -18.88
CA LYS A 3 -4.99 -17.01 -17.75
C LYS A 3 -4.89 -15.54 -18.15
N GLU A 4 -6.02 -14.85 -18.14
CA GLU A 4 -6.06 -13.39 -18.32
C GLU A 4 -6.14 -12.72 -16.94
N ILE A 5 -5.49 -11.57 -16.78
CA ILE A 5 -5.51 -10.82 -15.53
C ILE A 5 -6.86 -10.13 -15.38
N ASN A 6 -7.60 -10.46 -14.32
CA ASN A 6 -8.86 -9.81 -14.00
C ASN A 6 -8.63 -8.51 -13.21
N ILE A 7 -8.59 -7.39 -13.92
CA ILE A 7 -8.34 -6.06 -13.33
C ILE A 7 -9.46 -5.65 -12.36
N ASP A 8 -10.72 -5.96 -12.67
CA ASP A 8 -11.87 -5.59 -11.84
C ASP A 8 -11.83 -6.31 -10.49
N GLU A 9 -11.44 -7.59 -10.48
CA GLU A 9 -11.27 -8.35 -9.25
C GLU A 9 -10.16 -7.76 -8.37
N ILE A 10 -9.04 -7.33 -8.95
CA ILE A 10 -7.96 -6.67 -8.21
C ILE A 10 -8.45 -5.34 -7.64
N LEU A 11 -9.20 -4.55 -8.41
CA LEU A 11 -9.78 -3.30 -7.94
C LEU A 11 -10.74 -3.52 -6.77
N ASP A 12 -11.64 -4.49 -6.87
CA ASP A 12 -12.57 -4.84 -5.79
C ASP A 12 -11.82 -5.25 -4.52
N GLN A 13 -10.74 -6.03 -4.65
CA GLN A 13 -9.89 -6.42 -3.52
C GLN A 13 -9.21 -5.23 -2.83
N VAL A 14 -8.80 -4.21 -3.59
CA VAL A 14 -8.22 -2.98 -3.05
C VAL A 14 -9.30 -2.10 -2.42
N MET A 15 -10.43 -1.91 -3.10
CA MET A 15 -11.48 -0.98 -2.70
C MET A 15 -12.27 -1.43 -1.48
N ARG A 16 -12.39 -2.75 -1.24
CA ARG A 16 -13.06 -3.29 -0.04
C ARG A 16 -12.30 -3.04 1.27
N LEU A 17 -11.01 -2.70 1.21
CA LEU A 17 -10.22 -2.42 2.41
C LEU A 17 -10.58 -1.05 2.99
N GLU A 18 -10.91 -1.05 4.28
CA GLU A 18 -11.13 0.16 5.05
C GLU A 18 -9.83 0.96 5.23
N VAL A 19 -9.94 2.28 5.12
CA VAL A 19 -8.83 3.21 5.33
C VAL A 19 -8.37 3.15 6.79
N GLY A 20 -7.06 3.23 7.02
CA GLY A 20 -6.44 3.02 8.31
C GLY A 20 -5.84 1.62 8.41
N GLN A 21 -5.96 0.98 9.57
CA GLN A 21 -5.23 -0.26 9.87
C GLN A 21 -5.39 -1.36 8.80
N PRO A 22 -6.59 -1.70 8.30
CA PRO A 22 -6.73 -2.78 7.31
C PRO A 22 -5.95 -2.52 6.02
N LEU A 23 -6.06 -1.30 5.47
CA LEU A 23 -5.31 -0.90 4.27
C LEU A 23 -3.81 -0.76 4.56
N ASP A 24 -3.43 -0.18 5.70
CA ASP A 24 -2.03 0.00 6.09
C ASP A 24 -1.31 -1.35 6.27
N GLU A 25 -1.98 -2.34 6.87
CA GLU A 25 -1.45 -3.70 7.02
C GLU A 25 -1.29 -4.40 5.66
N ALA A 26 -2.26 -4.26 4.75
CA ALA A 26 -2.17 -4.82 3.41
C ALA A 26 -0.99 -4.22 2.62
N ILE A 27 -0.79 -2.90 2.73
CA ILE A 27 0.37 -2.21 2.14
C ILE A 27 1.68 -2.70 2.74
N GLY A 28 1.74 -2.83 4.07
CA GLY A 28 2.91 -3.37 4.75
C GLY A 28 3.31 -4.74 4.21
N LEU A 29 2.34 -5.64 4.03
CA LEU A 29 2.58 -7.00 3.50
C LEU A 29 2.97 -6.99 2.02
N GLU A 30 2.18 -6.33 1.19
CA GLU A 30 2.21 -6.54 -0.26
C GLU A 30 3.16 -5.57 -0.97
N VAL A 31 3.30 -4.35 -0.47
CA VAL A 31 4.22 -3.33 -1.03
C VAL A 31 5.58 -3.43 -0.36
N PHE A 32 5.64 -3.32 0.97
CA PHE A 32 6.90 -3.24 1.72
C PHE A 32 7.45 -4.59 2.20
N LYS A 33 6.76 -5.70 1.92
CA LYS A 33 7.16 -7.07 2.30
C LYS A 33 7.47 -7.22 3.79
N LEU A 34 6.78 -6.46 4.63
CA LEU A 34 6.79 -6.61 6.08
C LEU A 34 6.15 -7.95 6.46
N LYS A 35 6.47 -8.43 7.65
CA LYS A 35 5.95 -9.69 8.19
C LYS A 35 5.13 -9.42 9.43
N LYS A 36 3.96 -10.04 9.51
CA LYS A 36 3.13 -10.07 10.71
C LYS A 36 3.46 -11.32 11.51
N ASN A 37 3.74 -11.14 12.79
CA ASN A 37 4.08 -12.19 13.73
C ASN A 37 2.88 -12.49 14.65
N ASN A 38 2.92 -13.67 15.26
CA ASN A 38 1.94 -14.08 16.27
C ASN A 38 2.33 -13.67 17.71
N ILE A 39 3.48 -13.01 17.87
CA ILE A 39 4.00 -12.53 19.14
C ILE A 39 4.30 -11.03 19.04
N LEU A 40 4.19 -10.34 20.17
CA LEU A 40 4.61 -8.96 20.32
C LEU A 40 6.11 -8.91 20.62
N LEU A 41 6.82 -8.02 19.93
CA LEU A 41 8.24 -7.75 20.08
C LEU A 41 8.44 -6.28 20.47
N ASP A 42 9.47 -6.01 21.27
CA ASP A 42 9.82 -4.66 21.66
C ASP A 42 10.39 -3.88 20.46
N VAL A 43 9.76 -2.76 20.14
CA VAL A 43 10.27 -1.79 19.16
C VAL A 43 11.18 -0.82 19.91
N LYS A 44 12.39 -0.63 19.40
CA LYS A 44 13.39 0.27 19.99
C LYS A 44 13.58 1.51 19.13
N ASP A 45 13.73 2.65 19.78
CA ASP A 45 14.21 3.86 19.13
C ASP A 45 15.64 3.62 18.60
N VAL A 46 15.85 3.92 17.32
CA VAL A 46 17.11 3.60 16.62
C VAL A 46 18.31 4.39 17.15
N PHE A 47 18.07 5.56 17.77
CA PHE A 47 19.15 6.42 18.28
C PHE A 47 19.51 6.10 19.73
N SER A 48 18.51 5.96 20.59
CA SER A 48 18.70 5.75 22.03
C SER A 48 18.70 4.29 22.46
N GLY A 49 18.25 3.37 21.61
CA GLY A 49 18.09 1.95 21.91
C GLY A 49 16.99 1.63 22.94
N LYS A 50 16.23 2.63 23.39
CA LYS A 50 15.16 2.46 24.37
C LYS A 50 13.91 1.86 23.73
N VAL A 51 13.22 1.01 24.47
CA VAL A 51 11.92 0.47 24.05
C VAL A 51 10.91 1.61 24.01
N VAL A 52 10.26 1.79 22.85
CA VAL A 52 9.22 2.82 22.61
C VAL A 52 7.82 2.22 22.51
N GLY A 53 7.72 0.90 22.49
CA GLY A 53 6.46 0.15 22.55
C GLY A 53 6.64 -1.26 22.03
N GLN A 54 5.52 -1.90 21.70
CA GLN A 54 5.48 -3.28 21.24
C GLN A 54 4.70 -3.40 19.94
N SER A 55 5.18 -4.25 19.04
CA SER A 55 4.54 -4.51 17.75
C SER A 55 4.70 -5.98 17.39
N ASN A 56 3.73 -6.52 16.66
CA ASN A 56 3.87 -7.83 16.03
C ASN A 56 4.35 -7.73 14.58
N TRP A 57 4.74 -6.55 14.10
CA TRP A 57 5.27 -6.37 12.76
C TRP A 57 6.79 -6.33 12.76
N THR A 58 7.38 -6.94 11.73
CA THR A 58 8.83 -6.92 11.50
C THR A 58 9.15 -6.62 10.05
N THR A 59 10.31 -6.02 9.81
CA THR A 59 10.97 -5.99 8.49
C THR A 59 11.35 -7.40 8.03
N ALA A 60 11.82 -7.52 6.78
CA ALA A 60 12.21 -8.80 6.19
C ALA A 60 13.32 -9.54 6.98
N ASP A 61 14.23 -8.77 7.59
CA ASP A 61 15.34 -9.26 8.43
C ASP A 61 14.94 -9.55 9.89
N GLY A 62 13.66 -9.35 10.25
CA GLY A 62 13.14 -9.65 11.58
C GLY A 62 13.20 -8.48 12.57
N THR A 63 13.64 -7.29 12.16
CA THR A 63 13.65 -6.10 13.04
C THR A 63 12.22 -5.66 13.38
N PRO A 64 11.84 -5.54 14.67
CA PRO A 64 10.52 -5.07 15.07
C PRO A 64 10.25 -3.63 14.64
N ILE A 65 9.06 -3.37 14.11
CA ILE A 65 8.63 -2.05 13.64
C ILE A 65 7.14 -1.85 13.87
N PHE A 66 6.67 -0.60 14.00
CA PHE A 66 5.24 -0.30 13.92
C PHE A 66 4.80 -0.25 12.47
N ILE A 67 3.60 -0.77 12.16
CA ILE A 67 3.00 -0.57 10.84
C ILE A 67 2.85 0.96 10.59
N PRO A 68 3.47 1.51 9.54
CA PRO A 68 3.31 2.93 9.22
C PRO A 68 1.87 3.25 8.81
N LYS A 69 1.44 4.49 9.09
CA LYS A 69 0.10 4.97 8.75
C LYS A 69 -0.01 5.44 7.29
N PHE A 70 0.24 4.53 6.35
CA PHE A 70 0.36 4.81 4.92
C PHE A 70 -0.85 5.55 4.33
N SER A 71 -2.05 5.11 4.67
CA SER A 71 -3.31 5.58 4.08
C SER A 71 -3.89 6.83 4.73
N THR A 72 -3.35 7.27 5.87
CA THR A 72 -3.92 8.41 6.64
C THR A 72 -2.94 9.55 6.87
N VAL A 73 -1.62 9.32 6.81
CA VAL A 73 -0.61 10.35 7.06
C VAL A 73 0.07 10.74 5.75
N PRO A 74 -0.11 11.98 5.23
CA PRO A 74 0.36 12.37 3.89
C PRO A 74 1.82 12.09 3.60
N PHE A 75 2.74 12.44 4.52
CA PHE A 75 4.17 12.25 4.29
C PHE A 75 4.58 10.76 4.28
N VAL A 76 3.91 9.91 5.07
CA VAL A 76 4.11 8.45 5.04
C VAL A 76 3.54 7.88 3.75
N GLY A 77 2.39 8.39 3.32
CA GLY A 77 1.78 8.11 2.03
C GLY A 77 2.77 8.28 0.88
N CYS A 78 3.48 9.40 0.85
CA CYS A 78 4.45 9.71 -0.20
C CYS A 78 5.65 8.76 -0.26
N LEU A 79 6.01 8.07 0.83
CA LEU A 79 7.12 7.10 0.80
C LEU A 79 6.87 5.99 -0.21
N MET A 80 5.60 5.60 -0.40
CA MET A 80 5.23 4.58 -1.38
C MET A 80 5.50 5.02 -2.82
N ILE A 81 5.52 6.32 -3.13
CA ILE A 81 5.70 6.81 -4.51
C ILE A 81 7.07 6.41 -5.06
N GLU A 82 8.09 6.39 -4.21
CA GLU A 82 9.46 6.03 -4.60
C GLU A 82 9.59 4.55 -4.98
N ASP A 83 8.68 3.70 -4.49
CA ASP A 83 8.65 2.26 -4.73
C ASP A 83 7.69 1.83 -5.85
N LEU A 84 6.99 2.77 -6.51
CA LEU A 84 6.12 2.48 -7.65
C LEU A 84 6.94 2.37 -8.94
N ASP A 85 6.72 1.29 -9.69
CA ASP A 85 7.26 1.16 -11.05
C ASP A 85 6.33 1.85 -12.07
N ALA A 86 5.08 2.12 -11.70
CA ALA A 86 4.12 2.81 -12.54
C ALA A 86 4.14 4.33 -12.32
N ILE A 87 3.99 5.09 -13.40
CA ILE A 87 3.72 6.52 -13.28
C ILE A 87 2.27 6.67 -12.82
N ILE A 88 2.08 7.16 -11.59
CA ILE A 88 0.77 7.55 -11.08
C ILE A 88 0.55 9.04 -11.24
N THR A 89 -0.58 9.41 -11.81
CA THR A 89 -1.09 10.79 -11.79
C THR A 89 -2.16 10.88 -10.73
N ILE A 90 -1.92 11.74 -9.72
CA ILE A 90 -2.91 12.03 -8.69
C ILE A 90 -3.64 13.33 -9.05
N GLU A 91 -4.95 13.24 -9.24
CA GLU A 91 -5.80 14.38 -9.55
C GLU A 91 -6.76 14.67 -8.40
N ARG A 92 -6.86 15.95 -8.00
CA ARG A 92 -7.89 16.39 -7.05
C ARG A 92 -9.17 16.76 -7.81
N LYS A 93 -10.29 16.10 -7.51
CA LYS A 93 -11.60 16.39 -8.10
C LYS A 93 -12.35 17.50 -7.34
N LYS A 94 -13.32 18.12 -8.03
CA LYS A 94 -14.13 19.26 -7.54
C LYS A 94 -14.87 19.02 -6.20
N LYS A 95 -15.06 17.76 -5.78
CA LYS A 95 -15.72 17.40 -4.51
C LYS A 95 -14.75 17.06 -3.37
N GLY A 96 -13.45 17.28 -3.54
CA GLY A 96 -12.44 16.93 -2.54
C GLY A 96 -12.05 15.46 -2.53
N THR A 97 -12.54 14.67 -3.48
CA THR A 97 -12.03 13.32 -3.76
C THR A 97 -10.76 13.40 -4.58
N TYR A 98 -9.93 12.37 -4.47
CA TYR A 98 -8.70 12.19 -5.22
C TYR A 98 -8.86 11.01 -6.17
N GLY A 99 -8.25 11.13 -7.34
CA GLY A 99 -8.17 10.09 -8.34
C GLY A 99 -6.72 9.69 -8.55
N ALA A 100 -6.40 8.40 -8.47
CA ALA A 100 -5.12 7.89 -8.96
C ALA A 100 -5.32 7.26 -10.34
N LYS A 101 -4.60 7.77 -11.34
CA LYS A 101 -4.58 7.24 -12.71
C LYS A 101 -3.20 6.66 -13.01
N PHE A 102 -3.17 5.43 -13.49
CA PHE A 102 -1.93 4.78 -13.93
C PHE A 102 -1.64 5.14 -15.39
N GLY A 103 -0.47 5.74 -15.63
CA GLY A 103 0.10 5.95 -16.96
C GLY A 103 1.19 4.91 -17.24
N GLY A 104 1.11 4.21 -18.37
CA GLY A 104 2.21 3.37 -18.86
C GLY A 104 2.10 1.86 -18.63
N HIS A 105 0.96 1.34 -18.19
CA HIS A 105 0.69 -0.11 -18.25
C HIS A 105 -0.44 -0.41 -19.25
N GLU A 106 -0.28 -1.52 -19.98
CA GLU A 106 -1.34 -2.19 -20.72
C GLU A 106 -2.53 -2.39 -19.78
N GLY A 107 -3.58 -1.58 -19.94
CA GLY A 107 -4.63 -1.36 -18.93
C GLY A 107 -4.96 0.12 -18.69
N SER A 108 -4.65 0.99 -19.66
CA SER A 108 -4.79 2.43 -19.62
C SER A 108 -6.24 2.89 -19.48
N ASN A 109 -6.74 2.87 -18.23
CA ASN A 109 -7.67 3.83 -17.60
C ASN A 109 -8.17 3.33 -16.22
N VAL A 110 -7.33 2.63 -15.45
CA VAL A 110 -7.69 2.33 -14.05
C VAL A 110 -7.74 3.63 -13.26
N PHE A 111 -8.87 3.85 -12.61
CA PHE A 111 -9.14 5.05 -11.85
C PHE A 111 -9.61 4.68 -10.44
N ILE A 112 -8.79 5.02 -9.45
CA ILE A 112 -9.07 4.75 -8.05
C ILE A 112 -9.58 6.04 -7.40
N GLU A 113 -10.82 6.03 -6.92
CA GLU A 113 -11.37 7.12 -6.11
C GLU A 113 -11.01 6.95 -4.64
N ALA A 114 -10.54 8.03 -4.03
CA ALA A 114 -10.19 8.10 -2.63
C ALA A 114 -10.71 9.41 -2.01
N ALA A 115 -10.98 9.41 -0.71
CA ALA A 115 -11.39 10.61 0.01
C ALA A 115 -10.22 11.54 0.29
N THR A 116 -9.00 11.00 0.41
CA THR A 116 -7.80 11.77 0.74
C THR A 116 -6.62 11.45 -0.18
N PHE A 117 -5.65 12.36 -0.21
CA PHE A 117 -4.40 12.19 -0.95
C PHE A 117 -3.58 10.94 -0.51
N PRO A 118 -3.28 10.72 0.79
CA PRO A 118 -2.57 9.52 1.22
C PRO A 118 -3.33 8.24 0.90
N GLU A 119 -4.66 8.23 1.00
CA GLU A 119 -5.48 7.09 0.61
C GLU A 119 -5.36 6.78 -0.90
N ALA A 120 -5.36 7.81 -1.76
CA ALA A 120 -5.21 7.63 -3.20
C ALA A 120 -3.89 6.93 -3.55
N ILE A 121 -2.79 7.36 -2.92
CA ILE A 121 -1.46 6.75 -3.11
C ILE A 121 -1.46 5.32 -2.55
N ALA A 122 -1.96 5.13 -1.33
CA ALA A 122 -2.04 3.84 -0.65
C ALA A 122 -2.76 2.78 -1.50
N ARG A 123 -3.93 3.12 -2.03
CA ARG A 123 -4.71 2.21 -2.89
C ARG A 123 -4.02 1.98 -4.23
N ALA A 124 -3.38 3.01 -4.80
CA ALA A 124 -2.63 2.85 -6.04
C ALA A 124 -1.43 1.90 -5.87
N ALA A 125 -0.67 2.06 -4.80
CA ALA A 125 0.46 1.18 -4.49
C ALA A 125 0.04 -0.27 -4.31
N LEU A 126 -1.06 -0.50 -3.58
CA LEU A 126 -1.58 -1.84 -3.37
C LEU A 126 -2.13 -2.47 -4.67
N PHE A 127 -2.82 -1.68 -5.49
CA PHE A 127 -3.29 -2.14 -6.81
C PHE A 127 -2.12 -2.60 -7.68
N GLU A 128 -1.05 -1.79 -7.74
CA GLU A 128 0.13 -2.14 -8.53
C GLU A 128 0.80 -3.41 -8.02
N ALA A 129 0.93 -3.58 -6.71
CA ALA A 129 1.48 -4.80 -6.10
C ALA A 129 0.68 -6.05 -6.48
N PHE A 130 -0.66 -5.99 -6.40
CA PHE A 130 -1.52 -7.10 -6.81
C PHE A 130 -1.47 -7.38 -8.31
N PHE A 131 -1.43 -6.33 -9.13
CA PHE A 131 -1.32 -6.47 -10.57
C PHE A 131 0.00 -7.12 -11.00
N LYS A 132 1.13 -6.75 -10.39
CA LYS A 132 2.43 -7.39 -10.62
C LYS A 132 2.41 -8.86 -10.23
N LYS A 133 1.89 -9.17 -9.05
CA LYS A 133 1.75 -10.56 -8.58
C LYS A 133 0.90 -11.40 -9.53
N ALA A 134 -0.22 -10.86 -10.01
CA ALA A 134 -1.06 -11.54 -10.99
C ALA A 134 -0.35 -11.79 -12.33
N LYS A 135 0.56 -10.91 -12.76
CA LYS A 135 1.42 -11.11 -13.94
C LYS A 135 2.43 -12.23 -13.74
N GLU A 136 2.99 -12.37 -12.54
CA GLU A 136 3.98 -13.42 -12.21
C GLU A 136 3.35 -14.83 -12.16
N ASP A 137 2.04 -14.92 -11.91
CA ASP A 137 1.28 -16.17 -11.76
C ASP A 137 0.72 -16.76 -13.09
N ILE A 138 1.06 -16.15 -14.23
CA ILE A 138 0.64 -16.51 -15.59
C ILE A 138 1.85 -17.01 -16.39
#